data_AF-A0A357FST5-F1
#
_entry.id   AF-A0A357FST5-F1
#
_cell.length_a   1.000
_cell.length_b   1.000
_cell.length_c   1.000
_cell.angle_alpha   90.00
_cell.angle_beta   90.00
_cell.angle_gamma   90.00
#
_symmetry.space_group_name_H-M   'P 1'
#
loop_
_entity.id
_entity.type
_entity.pdbx_description
1 polymer ?
#
loop_
_entity_poly.entity_id
_entity_poly.type
_entity_poly.pdbx_seq_one_letter_code
_entity_poly.pdbx_strand_id
1 'polypeptide(L)' 'MASKNIRPHSSIVVDGNDRAPARSMLRAVGFEDADFKKPQIGVAGSPSDLTPCNMHLGDLATHATIGI' A
#
# COMPACT_ATOMS: atom_id res chain seq x y z
N MET A 1 15.63 22.02 10.26
CA MET A 1 14.26 21.54 9.99
C MET A 1 14.25 20.04 10.24
N ALA A 2 13.39 19.53 11.12
CA ALA A 2 13.24 18.09 11.29
C ALA A 2 12.70 17.48 9.99
N SER A 3 13.29 16.39 9.50
CA SER A 3 12.83 15.73 8.28
C SER A 3 11.40 15.24 8.45
N LYS A 4 10.51 15.56 7.50
CA LYS A 4 9.11 15.12 7.50
C LYS A 4 9.07 13.58 7.51
N ASN A 5 8.40 12.99 8.50
CA ASN A 5 8.15 11.55 8.50
C ASN A 5 7.21 11.18 7.34
N ILE A 6 7.73 10.42 6.37
CA ILE A 6 6.98 10.00 5.19
C ILE A 6 6.12 8.73 5.44
N ARG A 7 6.26 8.07 6.59
CA ARG A 7 5.53 6.84 6.99
C ARG A 7 4.74 7.03 8.29
N PRO A 8 3.89 8.06 8.44
CA PRO A 8 3.23 8.36 9.72
C PRO A 8 2.31 7.22 10.20
N HIS A 9 1.76 6.42 9.29
CA HIS A 9 0.84 5.33 9.62
C HIS A 9 1.47 3.95 9.42
N SER A 10 2.16 3.70 8.31
CA SER A 10 2.73 2.37 8.03
C SER A 10 3.82 1.97 9.02
N SER A 11 4.61 2.92 9.52
CA SER A 11 5.65 2.63 10.54
C SER A 11 5.07 2.04 11.83
N ILE A 12 3.87 2.45 12.24
CA ILE A 12 3.18 1.92 13.43
C ILE A 12 2.89 0.42 13.28
N VAL A 13 2.63 -0.02 12.05
CA VAL A 13 2.24 -1.41 11.75
C VAL A 13 3.46 -2.31 11.56
N VAL A 14 4.59 -1.79 11.07
CA VAL A 14 5.73 -2.62 10.63
C VAL A 14 7.02 -2.43 11.43
N ASP A 15 7.23 -1.29 12.10
CA ASP A 15 8.43 -1.02 12.88
C ASP A 15 8.23 -1.52 14.33
N GLY A 16 9.24 -2.22 14.88
CA GLY A 16 9.19 -2.80 16.22
C GLY A 16 9.18 -4.34 16.22
N ASN A 17 9.78 -4.95 17.24
CA ASN A 17 9.89 -6.41 17.32
C ASN A 17 8.51 -7.08 17.52
N ASP A 18 7.62 -6.42 18.25
CA ASP A 18 6.23 -6.82 18.48
C ASP A 18 5.37 -6.81 17.20
N ARG A 19 5.85 -6.17 16.12
CA ARG A 19 5.20 -6.15 14.79
C ARG A 19 5.59 -7.32 13.87
N ALA A 20 6.31 -8.32 14.38
CA ALA A 20 6.67 -9.51 13.60
C ALA A 20 5.45 -10.22 12.93
N PRO A 21 4.28 -10.38 13.58
CA PRO A 21 3.12 -11.00 12.94
C PRO A 21 2.57 -10.17 11.77
N ALA A 22 2.54 -8.85 11.90
CA ALA A 22 2.08 -7.95 10.83
C ALA A 22 3.02 -8.03 9.61
N ARG A 23 4.33 -8.00 9.84
CA ARG A 23 5.32 -8.20 8.77
C ARG A 23 5.19 -9.57 8.12
N SER A 24 4.88 -10.62 8.88
CA SER A 24 4.65 -11.97 8.33
C SER A 24 3.50 -12.00 7.32
N MET A 25 2.39 -11.30 7.60
CA MET A 25 1.26 -11.21 6.65
C MET A 25 1.64 -10.43 5.39
N LEU A 26 2.37 -9.32 5.55
CA LEU A 26 2.82 -8.51 4.40
C LEU A 26 3.84 -9.26 3.53
N ARG A 27 4.70 -10.08 4.13
CA ARG A 27 5.62 -10.98 3.42
C ARG A 27 4.87 -12.00 2.55
N ALA A 28 3.73 -12.51 3.03
CA ALA A 28 2.92 -13.45 2.26
C ALA A 28 2.32 -12.84 0.97
N VAL A 29 2.19 -11.51 0.91
CA VAL A 29 1.73 -10.78 -0.29
C VAL A 29 2.87 -10.13 -1.08
N GLY A 30 4.13 -10.48 -0.78
CA GLY A 30 5.29 -10.12 -1.60
C GLY A 30 6.16 -8.97 -1.09
N PHE A 31 5.94 -8.45 0.13
CA PHE A 31 6.80 -7.39 0.68
C PHE A 31 8.20 -7.89 1.02
N GLU A 32 9.21 -7.05 0.78
CA GLU A 32 10.58 -7.26 1.22
C GLU A 32 11.02 -6.34 2.37
N ASP A 33 12.19 -6.57 2.96
CA ASP A 33 12.70 -5.74 4.06
C ASP A 33 12.86 -4.28 3.63
N ALA A 34 13.25 -4.07 2.37
CA ALA A 34 13.35 -2.75 1.77
C ALA A 34 11.99 -2.04 1.70
N ASP A 35 10.89 -2.77 1.49
CA ASP A 35 9.55 -2.19 1.36
C ASP A 35 9.00 -1.70 2.68
N PHE A 36 9.39 -2.31 3.80
CA PHE A 36 9.01 -1.78 5.13
C PHE A 36 9.57 -0.39 5.40
N LYS A 37 10.60 0.04 4.66
CA LYS A 37 11.17 1.40 4.77
C LYS A 37 10.48 2.41 3.85
N LYS A 38 9.56 1.99 3.00
CA LYS A 38 8.76 2.84 2.10
C LYS A 38 7.40 3.21 2.71
N PRO A 39 6.76 4.32 2.31
CA PRO A 39 5.35 4.56 2.60
C PRO A 39 4.49 3.49 1.93
N GLN A 40 3.49 3.01 2.67
CA GLN A 40 2.50 2.07 2.11
C GLN A 40 1.32 2.88 1.58
N ILE A 41 1.01 2.70 0.29
CA ILE A 41 -0.05 3.42 -0.40
C ILE A 41 -1.14 2.43 -0.78
N GLY A 42 -2.35 2.63 -0.23
CA GLY A 42 -3.53 1.85 -0.61
C GLY A 42 -4.19 2.46 -1.85
N VAL A 43 -4.32 1.69 -2.93
CA VAL A 43 -5.06 2.11 -4.13
C VAL A 43 -6.49 1.60 -4.03
N ALA A 44 -7.41 2.46 -3.62
CA ALA A 44 -8.83 2.14 -3.52
C ALA A 44 -9.53 2.44 -4.85
N GLY A 45 -9.86 1.40 -5.61
CA GLY A 45 -10.68 1.49 -6.82
C GLY A 45 -12.12 1.03 -6.56
N SER A 46 -13.06 1.54 -7.36
CA SER A 46 -14.45 1.08 -7.41
C SER A 46 -14.85 0.57 -8.79
N PRO A 47 -14.10 -0.39 -9.38
CA PRO A 47 -14.47 -0.98 -10.67
C PRO A 47 -15.82 -1.68 -10.57
N SER A 48 -16.68 -1.46 -11.56
CA SER A 48 -18.00 -2.07 -11.62
C SER A 48 -18.54 -2.09 -13.04
N ASP A 49 -19.19 -3.20 -13.39
CA ASP A 49 -19.89 -3.36 -14.67
C ASP A 49 -21.37 -2.93 -14.58
N LEU A 50 -21.83 -2.45 -13.42
CA LEU A 50 -23.22 -1.99 -13.23
C LEU A 50 -23.51 -0.72 -14.04
N THR A 51 -22.53 0.17 -14.15
CA THR A 51 -22.65 1.45 -14.85
C THR A 51 -21.38 1.74 -15.67
N PRO A 52 -21.51 2.43 -16.81
CA PRO A 52 -20.36 2.71 -17.67
C PRO A 52 -19.34 3.67 -17.03
N CYS A 53 -19.74 4.43 -16.00
CA CYS A 53 -18.84 5.38 -15.35
C CYS A 53 -17.73 4.72 -14.51
N ASN A 54 -17.90 3.46 -14.12
CA ASN A 54 -16.98 2.77 -13.22
C ASN A 54 -16.27 1.57 -13.85
N MET A 55 -16.71 1.13 -15.03
CA MET A 55 -16.18 -0.07 -15.70
C MET A 55 -14.65 -0.01 -15.94
N HIS A 56 -14.11 1.18 -16.24
CA HIS A 56 -12.71 1.36 -16.59
C HIS A 56 -11.81 1.69 -15.38
N LEU A 57 -12.34 1.77 -14.16
CA LEU A 57 -11.55 2.18 -12.99
C LEU A 57 -10.54 1.11 -12.54
N GLY A 58 -10.73 -0.15 -12.94
CA GLY A 58 -9.77 -1.22 -12.69
C GLY A 58 -8.43 -0.95 -13.38
N ASP A 59 -8.47 -0.61 -14.66
CA ASP A 59 -7.26 -0.30 -15.45
C ASP A 59 -6.52 0.91 -14.89
N LEU A 60 -7.26 1.94 -14.46
CA LEU A 60 -6.67 3.12 -13.82
C LEU A 60 -6.02 2.78 -12.47
N ALA A 61 -6.63 1.90 -11.66
CA ALA A 61 -6.05 1.45 -10.40
C ALA A 61 -4.75 0.65 -10.63
N THR A 62 -4.71 -0.22 -11.63
CA THR A 62 -3.48 -0.93 -12.03
C THR A 62 -2.41 0.05 -12.51
N HIS A 63 -2.75 1.01 -13.36
CA HIS A 63 -1.81 2.02 -13.84
C HIS A 63 -1.23 2.86 -12.71
N ALA A 64 -2.07 3.31 -11.77
CA ALA A 64 -1.64 4.03 -10.58
C ALA A 64 -0.70 3.18 -9.70
N THR A 65 -0.97 1.87 -9.56
CA THR A 65 -0.12 0.95 -8.78
C THR A 65 1.27 0.81 -9.38
N ILE A 66 1.41 0.80 -10.70
CA ILE A 66 2.71 0.73 -11.39
C ILE A 66 3.52 2.02 -11.20
N GLY A 67 2.86 3.17 -11.03
CA GLY A 67 3.51 4.46 -10.82
C GLY A 67 4.01 4.72 -9.39
N ILE A 68 3.68 3.84 -8.43
CA ILE A 68 4.10 3.90 -7.02
C ILE A 68 5.44 3.16 -6.84
#